data_AF-A0A0Q4GSZ0-F1
#
_entry.id   AF-A0A0Q4GSZ0-F1
#
_cell.length_a   1.000
_cell.length_b   1.000
_cell.length_c   1.000
_cell.angle_alpha   90.00
_cell.angle_beta   90.00
_cell.angle_gamma   90.00
#
_symmetry.space_group_name_H-M   'P 1'
#
loop_
_entity.id
_entity.type
_entity.pdbx_description
1 polymer ?
#
loop_
_entity_poly.entity_id
_entity_poly.type
_entity_poly.pdbx_seq_one_letter_code
_entity_poly.pdbx_strand_id
1 'polypeptide(L)'
;MRAIVDREHRTAMAERRAAREAHAGATAASSQPRVGWSTKAPPRRKPSDIDRAIAARAEDHRLNWARRHPDAAKAERAFRKGRAEMTNRWSKRGDGTAETHERASRTHQGALARLWHSGGITADQLAAAVEIAMVAERIGADVAVRTASLETRIDSGHRGDGAFYENLSRVRHEMAYTQWRAAIDGPIGAVLDMVVGETVGFTVVAKRYSMHNRRAKKLLVDALDLWPRILGQVCKEIDRAALDRAHATIA
;
A
#
# COMPACT_ATOMS: atom_id res chain seq x y z
N MET A 1 -36.01 -71.99 -2.40
CA MET A 1 -35.54 -70.59 -2.22
C MET A 1 -34.01 -70.45 -2.29
N ARG A 2 -33.19 -71.21 -1.53
CA ARG A 2 -31.71 -71.07 -1.56
C ARG A 2 -31.06 -71.21 -2.96
N ALA A 3 -31.48 -72.18 -3.77
CA ALA A 3 -30.90 -72.41 -5.10
C ALA A 3 -31.12 -71.26 -6.12
N ILE A 4 -32.16 -70.44 -5.94
CA ILE A 4 -32.42 -69.27 -6.80
C ILE A 4 -31.49 -68.14 -6.40
N VAL A 5 -31.32 -67.90 -5.10
CA VAL A 5 -30.39 -66.90 -4.55
C VAL A 5 -28.94 -67.23 -4.94
N ASP A 6 -28.54 -68.50 -4.90
CA ASP A 6 -27.19 -68.94 -5.31
C ASP A 6 -26.95 -68.80 -6.81
N ARG A 7 -28.01 -68.84 -7.62
CA ARG A 7 -27.92 -68.60 -9.07
C ARG A 7 -27.74 -67.11 -9.34
N GLU A 8 -28.54 -66.27 -8.67
CA GLU A 8 -28.46 -64.82 -8.80
C GLU A 8 -27.13 -64.24 -8.28
N HIS A 9 -26.59 -64.80 -7.21
CA HIS A 9 -25.26 -64.42 -6.72
C HIS A 9 -24.17 -64.76 -7.74
N ARG A 10 -24.26 -65.93 -8.41
CA ARG A 10 -23.28 -66.32 -9.44
C ARG A 10 -23.36 -65.42 -10.67
N THR A 11 -24.55 -65.04 -11.12
CA THR A 11 -24.72 -64.09 -12.23
C THR A 11 -24.20 -62.70 -11.85
N ALA A 12 -24.50 -62.20 -10.64
CA ALA A 12 -24.01 -60.90 -10.18
C ALA A 12 -22.47 -60.84 -10.07
N MET A 13 -21.82 -61.96 -9.69
CA MET A 13 -20.35 -62.04 -9.63
C MET A 13 -19.72 -62.15 -11.02
N ALA A 14 -20.39 -62.80 -11.98
CA ALA A 14 -19.97 -62.85 -13.37
C ALA A 14 -20.06 -61.45 -14.03
N GLU A 15 -21.16 -60.73 -13.80
CA GLU A 15 -21.33 -59.35 -14.28
C GLU A 15 -20.29 -58.41 -13.68
N ARG A 16 -19.98 -58.53 -12.38
CA ARG A 16 -18.90 -57.76 -11.74
C ARG A 16 -17.52 -58.07 -12.32
N ARG A 17 -17.24 -59.33 -12.69
CA ARG A 17 -15.98 -59.68 -13.37
C ARG A 17 -15.92 -59.09 -14.77
N ALA A 18 -16.98 -59.25 -15.56
CA ALA A 18 -17.07 -58.67 -16.89
C ALA A 18 -16.91 -57.14 -16.88
N ALA A 19 -17.52 -56.46 -15.90
CA ALA A 19 -17.37 -55.01 -15.73
C ALA A 19 -15.93 -54.60 -15.36
N ARG A 20 -15.23 -55.40 -14.53
CA ARG A 20 -13.81 -55.16 -14.19
C ARG A 20 -12.89 -55.40 -15.39
N GLU A 21 -13.14 -56.43 -16.18
CA GLU A 21 -12.38 -56.73 -17.40
C GLU A 21 -12.59 -55.67 -18.47
N ALA A 22 -13.83 -55.20 -18.67
CA ALA A 22 -14.13 -54.08 -19.56
C ALA A 22 -13.46 -52.78 -19.11
N HIS A 23 -13.47 -52.48 -17.80
CA HIS A 23 -12.77 -51.32 -17.26
C HIS A 23 -11.25 -51.43 -17.41
N ALA A 24 -10.67 -52.62 -17.18
CA ALA A 24 -9.25 -52.87 -17.37
C ALA A 24 -8.82 -52.71 -18.84
N GLY A 25 -9.66 -53.16 -19.79
CA GLY A 25 -9.45 -52.93 -21.22
C GLY A 25 -9.54 -51.45 -21.61
N ALA A 26 -10.49 -50.70 -21.04
CA ALA A 26 -10.66 -49.27 -21.30
C ALA A 26 -9.58 -48.39 -20.64
N THR A 27 -8.95 -48.85 -19.55
CA THR A 27 -7.89 -48.14 -18.83
C THR A 27 -6.47 -48.63 -19.16
N ALA A 28 -6.35 -49.59 -20.09
CA ALA A 28 -5.07 -49.99 -20.64
C ALA A 28 -4.36 -48.78 -21.26
N ALA A 29 -3.11 -48.55 -20.83
CA ALA A 29 -2.38 -47.32 -21.10
C ALA A 29 -2.28 -47.01 -22.61
N SER A 30 -2.79 -45.84 -22.99
CA SER A 30 -2.61 -45.25 -24.32
C SER A 30 -1.14 -45.23 -24.72
N SER A 31 -0.82 -45.71 -25.93
CA SER A 31 0.51 -45.70 -26.55
C SER A 31 0.95 -44.32 -27.03
N GLN A 32 0.17 -43.27 -26.77
CA GLN A 32 0.57 -41.91 -27.13
C GLN A 32 1.77 -41.47 -26.28
N PRO A 33 2.80 -40.86 -26.90
CA PRO A 33 3.92 -40.30 -26.16
C PRO A 33 3.37 -39.26 -25.19
N ARG A 34 3.53 -39.52 -23.89
CA ARG A 34 3.15 -38.58 -22.84
C ARG A 34 4.00 -37.33 -23.05
N VAL A 35 3.41 -36.26 -23.55
CA VAL A 35 4.08 -34.96 -23.65
C VAL A 35 4.31 -34.49 -22.22
N GLY A 36 5.47 -34.83 -21.68
CA GLY A 36 5.88 -34.37 -20.36
C GLY A 36 6.08 -32.87 -20.44
N TRP A 37 5.15 -32.10 -19.88
CA TRP A 37 5.40 -30.69 -19.60
C TRP A 37 6.46 -30.61 -18.51
N SER A 38 7.72 -30.65 -18.94
CA SER A 38 8.85 -30.33 -18.09
C SER A 38 8.68 -28.90 -17.60
N THR A 39 8.59 -28.72 -16.29
CA THR A 39 8.66 -27.41 -15.64
C THR A 39 10.05 -26.78 -15.73
N LYS A 40 11.07 -27.52 -16.20
CA LYS A 40 12.40 -26.97 -16.47
C LYS A 40 12.43 -26.31 -17.84
N ALA A 41 12.81 -25.03 -17.86
CA ALA A 41 12.99 -24.26 -19.08
C ALA A 41 13.97 -24.98 -20.05
N PRO A 42 13.66 -25.03 -21.35
CA PRO A 42 14.54 -25.64 -22.33
C PRO A 42 15.90 -24.90 -22.39
N PRO A 43 17.00 -25.61 -22.69
CA PRO A 43 18.31 -24.99 -22.82
C PRO A 43 18.30 -23.93 -23.92
N ARG A 44 18.99 -22.81 -23.69
CA ARG A 44 19.10 -21.71 -24.65
C ARG A 44 19.78 -22.21 -25.94
N ARG A 45 19.02 -22.35 -27.02
CA ARG A 45 19.56 -22.66 -28.36
C ARG A 45 20.10 -21.40 -29.04
N LYS A 46 21.12 -21.57 -29.89
CA LYS A 46 21.61 -20.49 -30.76
C LYS A 46 20.49 -20.07 -31.73
N PRO A 47 20.31 -18.77 -32.04
CA PRO A 47 19.30 -18.33 -32.98
C PRO A 47 19.52 -18.93 -34.37
N SER A 48 18.47 -19.54 -34.93
CA SER A 48 18.47 -20.01 -36.31
C SER A 48 18.54 -18.83 -37.28
N ASP A 49 18.86 -19.08 -38.55
CA ASP A 49 18.89 -18.02 -39.56
C ASP A 49 17.51 -17.38 -39.75
N ILE A 50 16.44 -18.16 -39.56
CA ILE A 50 15.05 -17.66 -39.55
C ILE A 50 14.82 -16.73 -38.36
N ASP A 51 15.28 -17.11 -37.14
CA ASP A 51 15.17 -16.25 -35.96
C ASP A 51 15.93 -14.92 -36.16
N ARG A 52 17.11 -14.98 -36.81
CA ARG A 52 17.90 -13.78 -37.15
C ARG A 52 17.20 -12.91 -38.19
N ALA A 53 16.60 -13.51 -39.22
CA ALA A 53 15.85 -12.78 -40.24
C ALA A 53 14.60 -12.09 -39.65
N ILE A 54 13.89 -12.76 -38.75
CA ILE A 54 12.74 -12.19 -38.02
C ILE A 54 13.20 -11.02 -37.13
N ALA A 55 14.31 -11.19 -36.40
CA ALA A 55 14.86 -10.14 -35.56
C ALA A 55 15.31 -8.91 -36.39
N ALA A 56 15.96 -9.13 -37.53
CA ALA A 56 16.36 -8.06 -38.45
C ALA A 56 15.14 -7.27 -38.97
N ARG A 57 14.11 -7.99 -39.41
CA ARG A 57 12.85 -7.37 -39.88
C ARG A 57 12.13 -6.59 -38.76
N ALA A 58 12.17 -7.08 -37.53
CA ALA A 58 11.60 -6.39 -36.37
C ALA A 58 12.36 -5.09 -36.06
N GLU A 59 13.69 -5.08 -36.20
CA GLU A 59 14.50 -3.88 -36.01
C GLU A 59 14.27 -2.84 -37.12
N ASP A 60 14.19 -3.27 -38.39
CA ASP A 60 13.84 -2.39 -39.51
C ASP A 60 12.47 -1.73 -39.31
N HIS A 61 11.50 -2.51 -38.85
CA HIS A 61 10.17 -1.99 -38.51
C HIS A 61 10.22 -0.98 -37.36
N ARG A 62 11.01 -1.25 -36.31
CA ARG A 62 11.22 -0.35 -35.18
C ARG A 62 11.89 0.96 -35.60
N LEU A 63 12.91 0.90 -36.47
CA LEU A 63 13.59 2.08 -37.02
C LEU A 63 12.65 2.90 -37.92
N ASN A 64 11.86 2.25 -38.77
CA ASN A 64 10.86 2.91 -39.60
C ASN A 64 9.73 3.55 -38.78
N TRP A 65 9.34 2.93 -37.67
CA TRP A 65 8.38 3.52 -36.74
C TRP A 65 8.98 4.74 -36.03
N ALA A 66 10.22 4.65 -35.56
CA ALA A 66 10.91 5.76 -34.89
C ALA A 66 11.17 6.97 -35.80
N ARG A 67 11.41 6.73 -37.11
CA ARG A 67 11.51 7.78 -38.12
C ARG A 67 10.18 8.52 -38.33
N ARG A 68 9.06 7.80 -38.29
CA ARG A 68 7.70 8.38 -38.44
C ARG A 68 7.21 9.07 -37.17
N HIS A 69 7.66 8.64 -35.99
CA HIS A 69 7.24 9.16 -34.70
C HIS A 69 8.44 9.50 -33.82
N PRO A 70 9.18 10.59 -34.12
CA PRO A 70 10.42 10.92 -33.43
C PRO A 70 10.21 11.21 -31.94
N ASP A 71 9.14 11.92 -31.58
CA ASP A 71 8.82 12.27 -30.20
C ASP A 71 8.37 11.05 -29.38
N ALA A 72 7.52 10.20 -29.95
CA ALA A 72 7.11 8.95 -29.30
C ALA A 72 8.30 8.00 -29.11
N ALA A 73 9.21 7.92 -30.08
CA ALA A 73 10.44 7.13 -29.96
C ALA A 73 11.43 7.73 -28.96
N LYS A 74 11.47 9.04 -28.79
CA LYS A 74 12.26 9.72 -27.75
C LYS A 74 11.67 9.44 -26.36
N ALA A 75 10.36 9.56 -26.19
CA ALA A 75 9.67 9.22 -24.96
C ALA A 75 9.89 7.74 -24.58
N GLU A 76 9.68 6.81 -25.53
CA GLU A 76 9.89 5.38 -25.32
C GLU A 76 11.35 5.04 -24.96
N ARG A 77 12.33 5.70 -25.58
CA ARG A 77 13.75 5.56 -25.19
C ARG A 77 14.00 6.08 -23.78
N ALA A 78 13.39 7.21 -23.40
CA ALA A 78 13.48 7.75 -22.04
C ALA A 78 12.83 6.80 -21.03
N PHE A 79 11.68 6.20 -21.33
CA PHE A 79 11.02 5.19 -20.50
C PHE A 79 11.89 3.94 -20.32
N ARG A 80 12.49 3.42 -21.40
CA ARG A 80 13.41 2.26 -21.32
C ARG A 80 14.66 2.56 -20.50
N LYS A 81 15.25 3.74 -20.70
CA LYS A 81 16.42 4.19 -19.93
C LYS A 81 16.06 4.32 -18.45
N GLY A 82 14.94 4.96 -18.13
CA GLY A 82 14.43 5.10 -16.76
C GLY A 82 14.12 3.74 -16.12
N ARG A 83 13.58 2.78 -16.88
CA ARG A 83 13.33 1.41 -16.38
C ARG A 83 14.64 0.65 -16.11
N ALA A 84 15.63 0.76 -16.99
CA ALA A 84 16.95 0.16 -16.78
C ALA A 84 17.67 0.75 -15.56
N GLU A 85 17.59 2.08 -15.38
CA GLU A 85 18.12 2.77 -14.20
C GLU A 85 17.43 2.31 -12.90
N MET A 86 16.10 2.18 -12.91
CA MET A 86 15.31 1.64 -11.80
C MET A 86 15.72 0.20 -11.46
N THR A 87 15.81 -0.69 -12.45
CA THR A 87 16.23 -2.08 -12.25
C THR A 87 17.65 -2.17 -11.70
N ASN A 88 18.59 -1.37 -12.24
CA ASN A 88 19.97 -1.35 -11.77
C ASN A 88 20.07 -0.87 -10.31
N ARG A 89 19.28 0.13 -9.93
CA ARG A 89 19.23 0.69 -8.57
C ARG A 89 18.82 -0.36 -7.53
N TRP A 90 17.84 -1.20 -7.87
CA TRP A 90 17.30 -2.21 -6.96
C TRP A 90 17.87 -3.62 -7.17
N SER A 91 18.78 -3.81 -8.14
CA SER A 91 19.37 -5.10 -8.50
C SER A 91 20.07 -5.85 -7.35
N LYS A 92 20.49 -5.13 -6.30
CA LYS A 92 21.20 -5.70 -5.14
C LYS A 92 20.27 -6.12 -3.99
N ARG A 93 18.98 -5.81 -4.07
CA ARG A 93 17.97 -6.26 -3.09
C ARG A 93 17.33 -7.55 -3.61
N GLY A 94 17.61 -8.66 -2.92
CA GLY A 94 17.17 -10.00 -3.32
C GLY A 94 15.71 -10.32 -2.98
N ASP A 95 15.00 -9.39 -2.35
CA ASP A 95 13.65 -9.54 -1.82
C ASP A 95 12.63 -8.75 -2.63
N GLY A 96 12.00 -9.37 -3.64
CA GLY A 96 10.90 -8.75 -4.42
C GLY A 96 11.30 -8.10 -5.75
N THR A 97 10.33 -7.52 -6.47
CA THR A 97 10.56 -6.92 -7.80
C THR A 97 11.09 -5.49 -7.72
N ALA A 98 11.89 -5.05 -8.70
CA ALA A 98 12.39 -3.67 -8.77
C ALA A 98 11.25 -2.65 -8.84
N GLU A 99 10.13 -3.01 -9.47
CA GLU A 99 8.90 -2.24 -9.48
C GLU A 99 8.25 -2.13 -8.09
N THR A 100 8.37 -3.17 -7.26
CA THR A 100 7.88 -3.17 -5.87
C THR A 100 8.77 -2.31 -4.98
N HIS A 101 10.09 -2.35 -5.14
CA HIS A 101 11.01 -1.47 -4.41
C HIS A 101 10.91 -0.02 -4.84
N GLU A 102 10.79 0.24 -6.15
CA GLU A 102 10.57 1.58 -6.66
C GLU A 102 9.22 2.11 -6.19
N ARG A 103 8.18 1.27 -6.23
CA ARG A 103 6.88 1.59 -5.64
C ARG A 103 7.02 1.82 -4.15
N ALA A 104 7.67 0.99 -3.34
CA ALA A 104 7.86 1.21 -1.90
C ALA A 104 8.72 2.45 -1.59
N SER A 105 9.65 2.82 -2.48
CA SER A 105 10.44 4.05 -2.36
C SER A 105 9.63 5.31 -2.69
N ARG A 106 8.61 5.18 -3.55
CA ARG A 106 7.66 6.24 -3.93
C ARG A 106 6.39 6.24 -3.07
N THR A 107 6.03 5.09 -2.52
CA THR A 107 4.92 4.80 -1.62
C THR A 107 5.48 4.82 -0.22
N HIS A 108 5.82 6.03 0.24
CA HIS A 108 5.70 6.51 1.62
C HIS A 108 5.83 5.48 2.76
N GLN A 109 6.81 4.55 2.73
CA GLN A 109 7.22 3.84 3.94
C GLN A 109 8.11 4.80 4.74
N GLY A 110 7.45 5.77 5.37
CA GLY A 110 8.05 6.92 6.04
C GLY A 110 9.10 6.53 7.08
N ALA A 111 9.91 7.52 7.49
CA ALA A 111 10.86 7.33 8.59
C ALA A 111 10.20 6.71 9.84
N LEU A 112 8.93 7.04 10.11
CA LEU A 112 8.14 6.47 11.19
C LEU A 112 7.72 5.01 10.94
N ALA A 113 7.33 4.64 9.72
CA ALA A 113 7.03 3.25 9.38
C ALA A 113 8.26 2.33 9.56
N ARG A 114 9.46 2.84 9.19
CA ARG A 114 10.73 2.15 9.46
C ARG A 114 11.04 2.06 10.95
N LEU A 115 10.74 3.12 11.70
CA LEU A 115 10.92 3.14 13.15
C LEU A 115 10.00 2.12 13.85
N TRP A 116 8.74 2.01 13.42
CA TRP A 116 7.79 0.99 13.88
C TRP A 116 8.27 -0.42 13.55
N HIS A 117 8.69 -0.67 12.30
CA HIS A 117 9.20 -1.99 11.89
C HIS A 117 10.44 -2.41 12.69
N SER A 118 11.27 -1.46 13.11
CA SER A 118 12.43 -1.70 13.99
C SER A 118 12.08 -1.84 15.48
N GLY A 119 10.80 -1.72 15.87
CA GLY A 119 10.35 -1.73 17.27
C GLY A 119 10.68 -0.45 18.05
N GLY A 120 11.01 0.64 17.35
CA GLY A 120 11.36 1.92 17.95
C GLY A 120 10.19 2.75 18.43
N ILE A 121 8.98 2.47 17.91
CA ILE A 121 7.68 3.02 18.30
C ILE A 121 6.61 1.93 18.20
N THR A 122 5.50 2.07 18.94
CA THR A 122 4.37 1.13 18.92
C THR A 122 3.42 1.40 17.76
N ALA A 123 2.47 0.48 17.53
CA ALA A 123 1.42 0.67 16.51
C ALA A 123 0.51 1.87 16.84
N ASP A 124 0.17 2.05 18.13
CA ASP A 124 -0.65 3.18 18.59
C ASP A 124 0.06 4.53 18.41
N GLN A 125 1.37 4.57 18.67
CA GLN A 125 2.21 5.76 18.42
C GLN A 125 2.30 6.08 16.93
N LEU A 126 2.37 5.05 16.06
CA LEU A 126 2.34 5.25 14.62
C LEU A 126 0.99 5.81 14.15
N ALA A 127 -0.12 5.29 14.68
CA ALA A 127 -1.46 5.81 14.40
C ALA A 127 -1.62 7.27 14.85
N ALA A 128 -1.17 7.59 16.07
CA ALA A 128 -1.15 8.96 16.58
C ALA A 128 -0.35 9.91 15.68
N ALA A 129 0.79 9.46 15.17
CA ALA A 129 1.60 10.27 14.25
C ALA A 129 0.86 10.59 12.94
N VAL A 130 0.15 9.61 12.37
CA VAL A 130 -0.66 9.80 11.16
C VAL A 130 -1.80 10.78 11.41
N GLU A 131 -2.51 10.65 12.54
CA GLU A 131 -3.59 11.58 12.92
C GLU A 131 -3.07 13.02 13.06
N ILE A 132 -1.96 13.20 13.78
CA ILE A 132 -1.33 14.52 13.96
C ILE A 132 -0.90 15.12 12.61
N ALA A 133 -0.28 14.32 11.73
CA ALA A 133 0.16 14.77 10.41
C ALA A 133 -1.03 15.25 9.56
N MET A 134 -2.11 14.46 9.52
CA MET A 134 -3.33 14.81 8.79
C MET A 134 -3.95 16.14 9.28
N VAL A 135 -3.96 16.37 10.59
CA VAL A 135 -4.49 17.62 11.16
C VAL A 135 -3.58 18.80 10.85
N ALA A 136 -2.25 18.62 10.98
CA ALA A 136 -1.27 19.65 10.70
C ALA A 136 -1.29 20.10 9.22
N GLU A 137 -1.35 19.14 8.29
CA GLU A 137 -1.44 19.40 6.85
C GLU A 137 -2.73 20.13 6.49
N ARG A 138 -3.87 19.71 7.06
CA ARG A 138 -5.16 20.35 6.84
C ARG A 138 -5.17 21.80 7.30
N ILE A 139 -4.72 22.07 8.52
CA ILE A 139 -4.64 23.45 9.04
C ILE A 139 -3.69 24.28 8.17
N GLY A 140 -2.56 23.71 7.74
CA GLY A 140 -1.64 24.37 6.81
C GLY A 140 -2.29 24.71 5.47
N ALA A 141 -3.07 23.79 4.90
CA ALA A 141 -3.82 23.99 3.66
C ALA A 141 -4.89 25.08 3.80
N ASP A 142 -5.66 25.09 4.90
CA ASP A 142 -6.68 26.11 5.16
C ASP A 142 -6.07 27.52 5.30
N VAL A 143 -4.88 27.64 5.91
CA VAL A 143 -4.12 28.90 5.99
C VAL A 143 -3.59 29.31 4.61
N ALA A 144 -3.11 28.35 3.81
CA ALA A 144 -2.68 28.60 2.44
C ALA A 144 -3.83 29.09 1.54
N VAL A 145 -5.02 28.50 1.65
CA VAL A 145 -6.23 28.95 0.93
C VAL A 145 -6.66 30.34 1.39
N ARG A 146 -6.62 30.63 2.71
CA ARG A 146 -6.98 31.96 3.23
C ARG A 146 -6.02 33.07 2.77
N THR A 147 -4.75 32.73 2.54
CA THR A 147 -3.75 33.67 2.02
C THR A 147 -3.80 33.81 0.49
N ALA A 148 -4.32 32.80 -0.21
CA ALA A 148 -4.60 32.83 -1.64
C ALA A 148 -6.03 33.34 -1.94
N SER A 149 -6.24 34.66 -1.85
CA SER A 149 -7.39 35.43 -2.40
C SER A 149 -8.81 34.86 -2.20
N LEU A 150 -9.53 35.40 -1.21
CA LEU A 150 -10.97 35.23 -1.02
C LEU A 150 -11.76 36.10 -2.03
N GLU A 151 -11.86 35.68 -3.29
CA GLU A 151 -13.04 36.05 -4.09
C GLU A 151 -14.18 35.07 -3.73
N THR A 152 -15.23 35.65 -3.14
CA THR A 152 -16.35 34.98 -2.47
C THR A 152 -17.10 34.01 -3.39
N ARG A 153 -17.03 32.71 -3.07
CA ARG A 153 -18.10 31.74 -3.37
C ARG A 153 -18.60 31.13 -2.08
N ILE A 154 -19.73 31.64 -1.60
CA ILE A 154 -20.49 31.08 -0.48
C ILE A 154 -21.60 30.24 -1.10
N ASP A 155 -21.39 28.92 -1.20
CA ASP A 155 -22.46 27.95 -1.43
C ASP A 155 -22.67 27.17 -0.12
N SER A 156 -23.53 27.68 0.74
CA SER A 156 -23.92 27.03 1.99
C SER A 156 -25.04 26.00 1.73
N GLY A 157 -24.65 24.78 1.34
CA GLY A 157 -25.56 23.63 1.23
C GLY A 157 -25.64 22.86 2.54
N HIS A 158 -26.73 23.03 3.30
CA HIS A 158 -27.05 22.26 4.50
C HIS A 158 -27.29 20.78 4.15
N ARG A 159 -26.53 19.84 4.72
CA ARG A 159 -26.74 18.40 4.50
C ARG A 159 -26.30 17.53 5.68
N GLY A 160 -27.28 16.90 6.35
CA GLY A 160 -27.23 15.56 6.95
C GLY A 160 -26.38 15.31 8.20
N ASP A 161 -26.93 14.51 9.12
CA ASP A 161 -26.35 14.04 10.39
C ASP A 161 -24.91 13.48 10.28
N GLY A 162 -24.54 12.89 9.14
CA GLY A 162 -23.16 12.44 8.88
C GLY A 162 -22.14 13.58 8.81
N ALA A 163 -22.51 14.73 8.22
CA ALA A 163 -21.64 15.90 8.19
C ALA A 163 -21.47 16.50 9.58
N PHE A 164 -22.46 16.34 10.48
CA PHE A 164 -22.33 16.78 11.87
C PHE A 164 -21.23 16.01 12.60
N TYR A 165 -21.22 14.68 12.55
CA TYR A 165 -20.18 13.87 13.20
C TYR A 165 -18.80 14.04 12.56
N GLU A 166 -18.72 14.18 11.24
CA GLU A 166 -17.47 14.50 10.54
C GLU A 166 -16.92 15.87 10.96
N ASN A 167 -17.78 16.90 11.03
CA ASN A 167 -17.40 18.23 11.51
C ASN A 167 -17.03 18.24 12.99
N LEU A 168 -17.73 17.47 13.82
CA LEU A 168 -17.47 17.35 15.25
C LEU A 168 -16.14 16.64 15.53
N SER A 169 -15.87 15.55 14.80
CA SER A 169 -14.58 14.87 14.82
C SER A 169 -13.47 15.81 14.37
N ARG A 170 -13.68 16.58 13.29
CA ARG A 170 -12.75 17.60 12.82
C ARG A 170 -12.41 18.61 13.91
N VAL A 171 -13.42 19.21 14.54
CA VAL A 171 -13.23 20.21 15.61
C VAL A 171 -12.47 19.61 16.80
N ARG A 172 -12.79 18.37 17.20
CA ARG A 172 -12.06 17.66 18.26
C ARG A 172 -10.58 17.52 17.94
N HIS A 173 -10.26 17.08 16.73
CA HIS A 173 -8.88 16.89 16.30
C HIS A 173 -8.12 18.22 16.20
N GLU A 174 -8.75 19.30 15.73
CA GLU A 174 -8.13 20.63 15.66
C GLU A 174 -7.88 21.24 17.06
N MET A 175 -8.84 21.11 17.98
CA MET A 175 -8.67 21.53 19.37
C MET A 175 -7.61 20.70 20.09
N ALA A 176 -7.64 19.37 19.91
CA ALA A 176 -6.63 18.47 20.46
C ALA A 176 -5.23 18.81 19.93
N TYR A 177 -5.10 19.11 18.63
CA TYR A 177 -3.83 19.54 18.04
C TYR A 177 -3.32 20.86 18.62
N THR A 178 -4.21 21.82 18.86
CA THR A 178 -3.84 23.09 19.49
C THR A 178 -3.36 22.90 20.92
N GLN A 179 -4.09 22.13 21.73
CA GLN A 179 -3.70 21.81 23.11
C GLN A 179 -2.41 20.97 23.16
N TRP A 180 -2.27 20.00 22.27
CA TRP A 180 -1.08 19.15 22.15
C TRP A 180 0.17 19.94 21.81
N ARG A 181 0.09 20.90 20.86
CA ARG A 181 1.21 21.80 20.55
C ARG A 181 1.64 22.66 21.74
N ALA A 182 0.69 23.11 22.54
CA ALA A 182 0.96 23.91 23.73
C ALA A 182 1.54 23.10 24.89
N ALA A 183 1.20 21.81 24.98
CA ALA A 183 1.62 20.92 26.06
C ALA A 183 2.97 20.23 25.84
N ILE A 184 3.57 20.33 24.66
CA ILE A 184 4.89 19.73 24.39
C ILE A 184 6.01 20.58 24.99
N ASP A 185 6.74 19.98 25.92
CA ASP A 185 7.96 20.56 26.48
C ASP A 185 9.14 20.43 25.50
N GLY A 186 9.31 21.43 24.64
CA GLY A 186 10.47 21.51 23.75
C GLY A 186 10.19 22.17 22.40
N PRO A 187 11.13 22.05 21.45
CA PRO A 187 10.95 22.65 20.12
C PRO A 187 9.90 21.88 19.34
N ILE A 188 8.65 22.38 19.33
CA ILE A 188 7.53 21.81 18.58
C ILE A 188 7.84 21.62 17.09
N GLY A 189 8.64 22.52 16.51
CA GLY A 189 9.10 22.39 15.12
C GLY A 189 9.87 21.10 14.87
N ALA A 190 10.65 20.63 15.85
CA ALA A 190 11.39 19.37 15.71
C ALA A 190 10.43 18.17 15.69
N VAL A 191 9.39 18.18 16.53
CA VAL A 191 8.38 17.12 16.54
C VAL A 191 7.59 17.11 15.23
N LEU A 192 7.16 18.28 14.76
CA LEU A 192 6.45 18.40 13.48
C LEU A 192 7.33 17.99 12.30
N ASP A 193 8.62 18.34 12.28
CA ASP A 193 9.56 17.87 11.26
C ASP A 193 9.74 16.35 11.28
N MET A 194 9.64 15.70 12.44
CA MET A 194 9.71 14.23 12.57
C MET A 194 8.39 13.53 12.18
N VAL A 195 7.26 14.20 12.39
CA VAL A 195 5.90 13.65 12.15
C VAL A 195 5.43 13.93 10.72
N VAL A 196 5.51 15.17 10.27
CA VAL A 196 5.07 15.65 8.94
C VAL A 196 6.18 15.51 7.90
N GLY A 197 7.45 15.61 8.30
CA GLY A 197 8.59 15.40 7.41
C GLY A 197 8.82 13.92 7.13
N GLU A 198 7.90 13.25 6.44
CA GLU A 198 7.87 11.80 6.18
C GLU A 198 9.19 11.20 5.63
N THR A 199 10.03 12.02 5.01
CA THR A 199 11.33 11.61 4.41
C THR A 199 12.52 11.74 5.38
N VAL A 200 12.37 12.48 6.48
CA VAL A 200 13.47 12.90 7.35
C VAL A 200 13.47 12.04 8.62
N GLY A 201 14.45 11.14 8.74
CA GLY A 201 14.64 10.38 9.98
C GLY A 201 14.94 11.29 11.17
N PHE A 202 14.58 10.85 12.38
CA PHE A 202 14.83 11.60 13.62
C PHE A 202 16.31 12.00 13.81
N THR A 203 17.25 11.29 13.19
CA THR A 203 18.69 11.61 13.19
C THR A 203 19.02 12.90 12.43
N VAL A 204 18.33 13.15 11.31
CA VAL A 204 18.52 14.37 10.52
C VAL A 204 17.85 15.55 11.21
N VAL A 205 16.66 15.34 11.80
CA VAL A 205 16.01 16.36 12.63
C VAL A 205 16.85 16.69 13.86
N ALA A 206 17.42 15.68 14.52
CA ALA A 206 18.31 15.86 15.66
C ALA A 206 19.49 16.78 15.32
N LYS A 207 20.13 16.57 14.16
CA LYS A 207 21.19 17.45 13.65
C LYS A 207 20.68 18.86 13.35
N ARG A 208 19.54 19.00 12.68
CA ARG A 208 18.93 20.31 12.33
C ARG A 208 18.66 21.16 13.57
N TYR A 209 18.16 20.55 14.63
CA TYR A 209 17.83 21.22 15.89
C TYR A 209 18.96 21.14 16.93
N SER A 210 20.17 20.76 16.53
CA SER A 210 21.35 20.66 17.41
C SER A 210 21.10 19.88 18.71
N MET A 211 20.39 18.74 18.61
CA MET A 211 20.08 17.88 19.74
C MET A 211 20.63 16.46 19.54
N HIS A 212 20.87 15.76 20.65
CA HIS A 212 21.32 14.38 20.60
C HIS A 212 20.20 13.45 20.09
N ASN A 213 20.55 12.42 19.29
CA ASN A 213 19.60 11.45 18.73
C ASN A 213 18.68 10.81 19.79
N ARG A 214 19.23 10.46 20.95
CA ARG A 214 18.46 9.92 22.09
C ARG A 214 17.41 10.92 22.60
N ARG A 215 17.73 12.21 22.61
CA ARG A 215 16.82 13.28 23.04
C ARG A 215 15.72 13.50 22.01
N ALA A 216 16.06 13.52 20.71
CA ALA A 216 15.09 13.63 19.63
C ALA A 216 14.08 12.46 19.64
N LYS A 217 14.59 11.23 19.79
CA LYS A 217 13.74 10.03 19.90
C LYS A 217 12.82 10.10 21.13
N LYS A 218 13.37 10.48 22.30
CA LYS A 218 12.56 10.64 23.52
C LYS A 218 11.47 11.69 23.32
N LEU A 219 11.82 12.87 22.79
CA LEU A 219 10.87 13.94 22.52
C LEU A 219 9.75 13.50 21.57
N LEU A 220 10.08 12.74 20.52
CA LEU A 220 9.09 12.17 19.60
C LEU A 220 8.14 11.20 20.33
N VAL A 221 8.69 10.26 21.09
CA VAL A 221 7.88 9.27 21.83
C VAL A 221 6.97 9.95 22.86
N ASP A 222 7.52 10.84 23.68
CA ASP A 222 6.77 11.58 24.70
C ASP A 222 5.62 12.39 24.05
N ALA A 223 5.87 13.01 22.90
CA ALA A 223 4.85 13.75 22.15
C ALA A 223 3.75 12.83 21.57
N LEU A 224 4.12 11.65 21.03
CA LEU A 224 3.15 10.69 20.50
C LEU A 224 2.29 10.06 21.61
N ASP A 225 2.88 9.79 22.78
CA ASP A 225 2.15 9.27 23.94
C ASP A 225 1.20 10.30 24.57
N LEU A 226 1.49 11.59 24.39
CA LEU A 226 0.65 12.68 24.87
C LEU A 226 -0.64 12.85 24.05
N TRP A 227 -0.58 12.58 22.74
CA TRP A 227 -1.69 12.74 21.81
C TRP A 227 -3.00 12.06 22.24
N PRO A 228 -3.05 10.73 22.48
CA PRO A 228 -4.30 10.06 22.83
C PRO A 228 -4.89 10.55 24.16
N ARG A 229 -4.04 11.05 25.09
CA ARG A 229 -4.50 11.61 26.37
C ARG A 229 -5.26 12.92 26.15
N ILE A 230 -4.68 13.82 25.34
CA ILE A 230 -5.29 15.11 25.02
C ILE A 230 -6.52 14.92 24.16
N LEU A 231 -6.46 14.08 23.13
CA LEU A 231 -7.62 13.78 22.28
C LEU A 231 -8.77 13.19 23.11
N GLY A 232 -8.48 12.25 24.02
CA GLY A 232 -9.48 11.70 24.93
C GLY A 232 -10.10 12.74 25.87
N GLN A 233 -9.33 13.71 26.35
CA GLN A 233 -9.84 14.82 27.17
C GLN A 233 -10.74 15.75 26.36
N VAL A 234 -10.30 16.16 25.18
CA VAL A 234 -11.07 17.03 24.27
C VAL A 234 -12.37 16.37 23.82
N CYS A 235 -12.35 15.07 23.52
CA CYS A 235 -13.57 14.32 23.22
C CYS A 235 -14.58 14.44 24.36
N LYS A 236 -14.17 14.22 25.62
CA LYS A 236 -15.07 14.34 26.78
C LYS A 236 -15.65 15.75 26.97
N GLU A 237 -14.82 16.78 26.79
CA GLU A 237 -15.24 18.18 26.92
C GLU A 237 -16.23 18.59 25.82
N ILE A 238 -15.94 18.24 24.57
CA ILE A 238 -16.76 18.60 23.42
C ILE A 238 -18.02 17.73 23.35
N ASP A 239 -17.97 16.44 23.71
CA ASP A 239 -19.16 15.60 23.82
C ASP A 239 -20.19 16.27 24.74
N ARG A 240 -19.76 16.74 25.91
CA ARG A 240 -20.63 17.44 26.86
C ARG A 240 -21.18 18.75 26.28
N ALA A 241 -20.32 19.63 25.78
CA ALA A 241 -20.74 20.93 25.25
C ALA A 241 -21.54 20.83 23.93
N ALA A 242 -21.34 19.77 23.14
CA ALA A 242 -22.11 19.49 21.93
C ALA A 242 -23.49 18.93 22.28
N LEU A 243 -23.58 18.02 23.26
CA LEU A 243 -24.85 17.52 23.79
C LEU A 243 -25.69 18.64 24.40
N ASP A 244 -25.07 19.53 25.18
CA ASP A 244 -25.76 20.68 25.79
C ASP A 244 -26.32 21.64 24.72
N ARG A 245 -25.56 21.92 23.66
CA ARG A 245 -26.02 22.75 22.53
C ARG A 245 -27.10 22.07 21.68
N ALA A 246 -27.00 20.76 21.46
CA ALA A 246 -28.01 19.99 20.76
C ALA A 246 -29.35 20.00 21.54
N HIS A 247 -29.31 19.82 22.86
CA HIS A 247 -30.51 19.91 23.71
C HIS A 247 -31.08 21.34 23.75
N ALA A 248 -30.23 22.38 23.76
CA ALA A 248 -30.68 23.77 23.71
C ALA A 248 -31.28 24.21 22.36
N THR A 249 -31.08 23.44 21.29
CA THR A 249 -31.69 23.71 19.97
C THR A 249 -33.03 22.99 19.79
N ILE A 250 -33.31 22.00 20.64
CA ILE A 250 -34.52 21.18 20.61
C ILE A 250 -35.61 21.70 21.57
N ALA A 251 -35.22 22.48 22.59
CA ALA A 251 -36.11 23.14 23.55
C ALA A 251 -36.47 24.57 23.11
#